data_AF-K1Q1W6-F1
#
_entry.id   AF-K1Q1W6-F1
#
_cell.length_a   1.000
_cell.length_b   1.000
_cell.length_c   1.000
_cell.angle_alpha   90.00
_cell.angle_beta   90.00
_cell.angle_gamma   90.00
#
_symmetry.space_group_name_H-M   'P 1'
#
loop_
_entity.id
_entity.type
_entity.pdbx_description
1 polymer ?
#
loop_
_entity_poly.entity_id
_entity_poly.type
_entity_poly.pdbx_seq_one_letter_code
_entity_poly.pdbx_strand_id
1 'polypeptide(L)' 'MTEGDWRWAVTLDQVTYQNWAQGAPNNGHNLAHCLHISGGSGFLWKDGNCENKHYFVCETLL' A
#
# COMPACT_ATOMS: atom_id res chain seq x y z
N MET A 1 4.14 -10.53 -9.51
CA MET A 1 3.01 -9.90 -8.80
C MET A 1 2.14 -9.24 -9.85
N THR A 2 0.83 -9.30 -9.71
CA THR A 2 -0.14 -8.71 -10.65
C THR A 2 -0.85 -7.57 -9.94
N GLU A 3 -1.18 -6.49 -10.65
CA GLU A 3 -1.97 -5.40 -10.07
C GLU A 3 -3.26 -5.95 -9.45
N GLY A 4 -3.60 -5.47 -8.24
CA GLY A 4 -4.71 -6.00 -7.44
C GLY A 4 -4.38 -7.19 -6.53
N ASP A 5 -3.23 -7.88 -6.69
CA ASP A 5 -2.74 -8.90 -5.75
C ASP A 5 -1.79 -8.28 -4.71
N TRP A 6 -2.37 -7.67 -3.67
CA TRP A 6 -1.62 -7.01 -2.61
C TRP A 6 -1.08 -8.00 -1.58
N ARG A 7 0.22 -7.88 -1.27
CA ARG A 7 0.94 -8.77 -0.34
C ARG A 7 1.81 -7.98 0.62
N TRP A 8 1.97 -8.50 1.84
CA TRP A 8 2.91 -7.93 2.81
C TRP A 8 4.35 -8.20 2.38
N ALA A 9 5.18 -7.15 2.36
CA ALA A 9 6.53 -7.22 1.80
C ALA A 9 7.45 -8.23 2.52
N VAL A 10 7.21 -8.49 3.80
CA VAL A 10 8.06 -9.37 4.63
C VAL A 10 7.68 -10.84 4.45
N THR A 11 6.38 -11.17 4.51
CA THR A 11 5.93 -12.57 4.52
C THR A 11 5.43 -13.07 3.16
N LEU A 12 5.12 -12.15 2.24
CA LEU A 12 4.42 -12.40 0.97
C LEU A 12 2.99 -12.94 1.12
N ASP A 13 2.45 -12.92 2.34
CA ASP A 13 1.06 -13.26 2.57
C ASP A 13 0.14 -12.26 1.89
N GLN A 14 -0.99 -12.77 1.40
CA GLN A 14 -2.01 -11.95 0.78
C GLN A 14 -2.65 -11.05 1.84
N VAL A 15 -2.83 -9.78 1.50
CA VAL A 15 -3.51 -8.80 2.35
C VAL A 15 -4.99 -9.19 2.48
N THR A 16 -5.42 -9.53 3.70
CA THR A 16 -6.80 -9.96 3.99
C THR A 16 -7.67 -8.82 4.54
N TYR A 17 -7.09 -7.96 5.38
CA TYR A 17 -7.72 -6.73 5.84
C TYR A 17 -7.41 -5.58 4.87
N GLN A 18 -8.41 -4.76 4.54
CA GLN A 18 -8.26 -3.64 3.61
C GLN A 18 -8.84 -2.36 4.20
N ASN A 19 -8.09 -1.26 4.10
CA ASN A 19 -8.50 0.07 4.58
C ASN A 19 -8.20 1.17 3.55
N TRP A 20 -8.49 0.90 2.29
CA TRP A 20 -8.25 1.82 1.18
C TRP A 20 -9.07 3.09 1.30
N ALA A 21 -8.45 4.21 0.94
CA ALA A 21 -9.16 5.46 0.71
C ALA A 21 -10.14 5.30 -0.46
N GLN A 22 -11.18 6.14 -0.48
CA GLN A 22 -12.11 6.15 -1.61
C GLN A 22 -11.36 6.38 -2.93
N GLY A 23 -11.55 5.46 -3.88
CA GLY A 23 -10.89 5.50 -5.18
C GLY A 23 -9.46 4.97 -5.19
N ALA A 24 -9.02 4.25 -4.15
CA ALA A 24 -7.79 3.46 -4.14
C ALA A 24 -8.11 1.96 -3.92
N PRO A 25 -7.25 1.03 -4.38
CA PRO A 25 -6.10 1.29 -5.25
C PRO A 25 -6.56 1.69 -6.67
N ASN A 26 -5.80 2.54 -7.36
CA ASN A 26 -6.16 3.00 -8.72
C ASN A 26 -5.06 2.85 -9.78
N ASN A 27 -3.93 2.31 -9.39
CA ASN A 27 -2.74 2.13 -10.22
C ASN A 27 -2.38 3.40 -11.01
N GLY A 28 -2.30 4.54 -10.31
CA GLY A 28 -2.01 5.84 -10.91
C GLY A 28 -0.85 5.81 -11.91
N HIS A 29 -1.14 6.17 -13.17
CA HIS A 29 -0.19 6.13 -14.30
C HIS A 29 0.46 4.75 -14.58
N ASN A 30 -0.15 3.65 -14.13
CA ASN A 30 0.43 2.31 -14.15
C ASN A 30 1.78 2.19 -13.41
N LEU A 31 1.98 3.02 -12.38
CA LEU A 31 3.21 3.06 -11.61
C LEU A 31 2.98 2.87 -10.10
N ALA A 32 1.73 2.74 -9.65
CA ALA A 32 1.39 2.79 -8.24
C ALA A 32 1.25 1.38 -7.64
N HIS A 33 2.37 0.76 -7.31
CA HIS A 33 2.43 -0.64 -6.85
C HIS A 33 2.82 -0.81 -5.37
N CYS A 34 2.96 0.30 -4.63
CA CYS A 34 3.29 0.27 -3.20
C CYS A 34 2.21 0.96 -2.36
N LEU A 35 1.88 0.35 -1.22
CA LEU A 35 0.91 0.88 -0.27
C LEU A 35 1.58 1.92 0.63
N HIS A 36 0.91 3.04 0.86
CA HIS A 36 1.26 4.01 1.90
C HIS A 36 0.01 4.49 2.64
N ILE A 37 0.21 4.99 3.87
CA ILE A 37 -0.83 5.60 4.68
C ILE A 37 -0.83 7.11 4.43
N SER A 38 -1.98 7.69 4.11
CA SER A 38 -2.12 9.11 3.79
C SER A 38 -2.85 9.87 4.90
N GLY A 39 -2.16 10.78 5.59
CA GLY A 39 -2.79 11.67 6.58
C GLY A 39 -3.87 12.57 5.97
N GLY A 40 -3.67 13.04 4.74
CA GLY A 40 -4.67 13.82 3.99
C GLY A 40 -5.92 13.02 3.59
N SER A 41 -5.89 11.70 3.76
CA SER A 41 -7.02 10.79 3.52
C SER A 41 -7.58 10.20 4.82
N GLY A 42 -7.31 10.84 5.97
CA GLY A 42 -7.77 10.35 7.27
C GLY A 42 -7.05 9.07 7.72
N PHE A 43 -5.78 8.91 7.37
CA PHE A 43 -4.95 7.72 7.62
C PHE A 43 -5.46 6.44 6.93
N LEU A 44 -6.25 6.59 5.86
CA LEU A 44 -6.60 5.51 4.95
C LEU A 44 -5.44 5.20 3.98
N TRP A 45 -5.48 4.01 3.38
CA TRP A 45 -4.43 3.51 2.49
C TRP A 45 -4.56 4.06 1.08
N LYS A 46 -3.42 4.27 0.43
CA LYS A 46 -3.34 4.58 -0.99
C LYS A 46 -2.20 3.79 -1.61
N ASP A 47 -2.40 3.39 -2.86
CA ASP A 47 -1.33 2.94 -3.72
C ASP A 47 -0.55 4.14 -4.25
N GLY A 48 0.75 3.97 -4.44
CA GLY A 48 1.65 5.01 -4.91
C GLY A 48 2.90 4.43 -5.56
N ASN A 49 3.64 5.29 -6.26
CA ASN A 49 4.90 4.90 -6.85
C ASN A 49 5.90 4.49 -5.76
N CYS A 50 6.44 3.28 -5.87
CA CYS A 50 7.39 2.69 -4.92
C CYS A 50 8.68 3.51 -4.76
N GLU A 51 9.05 4.30 -5.77
CA GLU A 51 10.26 5.15 -5.74
C GLU A 51 10.05 6.43 -4.91
N ASN A 52 8.82 6.74 -4.50
CA ASN A 52 8.55 7.88 -3.65
C ASN A 52 9.09 7.65 -2.23
N LYS A 53 9.80 8.65 -1.70
CA LYS A 53 10.35 8.59 -0.34
C LYS A 53 9.29 8.99 0.68
N HIS A 54 8.97 8.08 1.58
CA HIS A 54 8.04 8.29 2.69
C HIS A 54 8.67 7.83 4.02
N TYR A 55 8.15 8.36 5.13
CA TYR A 55 8.33 7.68 6.42
C TYR A 55 7.61 6.34 6.39
N PHE A 56 8.13 5.37 7.13
CA PHE A 56 7.62 4.00 7.12
C PHE A 56 7.46 3.45 8.53
N VAL A 57 6.65 2.41 8.65
CA VAL A 57 6.42 1.67 9.90
C VAL A 57 7.12 0.32 9.78
N CYS A 58 7.90 -0.04 10.79
CA CYS A 58 8.46 -1.38 10.92
C CYS A 58 7.54 -2.24 11.78
N GLU A 59 7.44 -3.52 11.42
CA GLU A 59 6.87 -4.55 12.27
C GLU A 59 7.98 -5.54 12.63
N THR A 60 7.97 -6.04 13.86
CA THR A 60 8.87 -7.13 14.27
C THR A 60 8.06 -8.40 14.32
N LEU A 61 8.49 -9.42 13.58
CA LEU A 61 7.90 -10.75 13.68
C LEU A 61 8.45 -11.41 14.96
N LEU A 62 7.56 -11.84 15.85
CA LEU A 62 7.89 -12.64 17.03
C LEU A 62 8.05 -14.12 16.65
#